data_AF-A0A0P6VPS3-F1
#
_entry.id   AF-A0A0P6VPS3-F1
#
_cell.length_a   1.000
_cell.length_b   1.000
_cell.length_c   1.000
_cell.angle_alpha   90.00
_cell.angle_beta   90.00
_cell.angle_gamma   90.00
#
_symmetry.space_group_name_H-M   'P 1'
#
loop_
_entity.id
_entity.type
_entity.pdbx_description
1 polymer ?
#
loop_
_entity_poly.entity_id
_entity_poly.type
_entity_poly.pdbx_seq_one_letter_code
_entity_poly.pdbx_strand_id
1 'polypeptide(L)'
;MESLAWMAWTPATLIFYGLIALALGTLTVMAIRHPEVERVGILRIPTTRGDRFFIALLGSAFIHLIFLPLFGADTIATLPVGEGLEVSRLWLASGISLLYAAAVFRWV
;
A
#
# COMPACT_ATOMS: atom_id res chain seq x y z
N MET A 1 -16.73 26.83 -2.77
CA MET A 1 -15.65 25.82 -2.89
C MET A 1 -15.00 25.47 -1.53
N GLU A 2 -15.66 25.75 -0.39
CA GLU A 2 -15.09 25.43 0.95
C GLU A 2 -15.49 24.05 1.50
N SER A 3 -16.38 23.31 0.83
CA SER A 3 -16.90 22.03 1.33
C SER A 3 -15.88 20.89 1.40
N LEU A 4 -14.74 21.02 0.72
CA LEU A 4 -13.70 19.98 0.69
C LEU A 4 -12.56 20.21 1.69
N ALA A 5 -12.54 21.31 2.46
CA ALA A 5 -11.42 21.64 3.36
C ALA A 5 -11.24 20.70 4.56
N TRP A 6 -12.17 19.75 4.78
CA TRP A 6 -12.12 18.77 5.87
C TRP A 6 -10.95 17.77 5.75
N MET A 7 -10.39 17.60 4.55
CA MET A 7 -9.15 16.88 4.30
C MET A 7 -8.17 17.75 3.54
N ALA A 8 -6.88 17.58 3.85
CA ALA A 8 -5.81 18.12 3.04
C ALA A 8 -5.74 17.38 1.70
N TRP A 9 -6.57 17.80 0.75
CA TRP A 9 -6.61 17.22 -0.60
C TRP A 9 -5.36 17.61 -1.38
N THR A 10 -4.39 16.71 -1.36
CA THR A 10 -3.20 16.75 -2.19
C THR A 10 -3.33 15.73 -3.32
N PRO A 11 -2.60 15.91 -4.44
CA PRO A 11 -2.51 14.88 -5.48
C PRO A 11 -2.11 13.50 -4.91
N ALA A 12 -1.20 13.47 -3.92
CA ALA A 12 -0.80 12.25 -3.24
C ALA A 12 -1.96 11.55 -2.52
N THR A 13 -2.75 12.29 -1.72
CA THR A 13 -3.94 11.72 -1.06
C THR A 13 -4.98 11.25 -2.06
N LEU A 14 -5.20 11.97 -3.16
CA LEU A 14 -6.16 11.58 -4.18
C LEU A 14 -5.74 10.27 -4.86
N ILE A 15 -4.46 10.13 -5.20
CA ILE A 15 -3.90 8.90 -5.77
C ILE A 15 -4.04 7.74 -4.78
N PHE A 16 -3.72 7.94 -3.50
CA PHE A 16 -3.84 6.89 -2.48
C PHE A 16 -5.26 6.35 -2.38
N TYR A 17 -6.25 7.23 -2.17
CA TYR A 17 -7.65 6.79 -2.07
C TYR A 17 -8.19 6.23 -3.40
N GLY A 18 -7.74 6.77 -4.54
CA GLY A 18 -8.06 6.23 -5.85
C GLY A 18 -7.56 4.79 -6.05
N LEU A 19 -6.33 4.50 -5.62
CA LEU A 19 -5.77 3.14 -5.65
C LEU A 19 -6.50 2.18 -4.71
N ILE A 20 -6.89 2.64 -3.51
CA ILE A 20 -7.72 1.84 -2.60
C ILE A 20 -9.08 1.54 -3.22
N ALA A 21 -9.76 2.53 -3.80
CA ALA A 21 -11.03 2.34 -4.47
C ALA A 21 -10.92 1.35 -5.65
N LEU A 22 -9.86 1.47 -6.46
CA LEU A 22 -9.57 0.53 -7.55
C LEU A 22 -9.31 -0.89 -7.04
N ALA A 23 -8.55 -1.04 -5.96
CA ALA A 23 -8.27 -2.34 -5.36
C ALA A 23 -9.55 -2.99 -4.83
N LEU A 24 -10.38 -2.25 -4.10
CA LEU A 24 -11.67 -2.74 -3.60
C LEU A 24 -12.61 -3.11 -4.74
N GLY A 25 -12.70 -2.29 -5.79
CA GLY A 25 -13.49 -2.60 -6.99
C GLY A 25 -12.99 -3.88 -7.68
N THR A 26 -11.68 -4.03 -7.82
CA THR A 26 -11.06 -5.23 -8.41
C THR A 26 -11.36 -6.48 -7.59
N LEU A 27 -11.19 -6.42 -6.28
CA LEU A 27 -11.50 -7.52 -5.36
C LEU A 27 -12.98 -7.88 -5.40
N THR A 28 -13.87 -6.90 -5.47
CA THR A 28 -15.32 -7.11 -5.60
C THR A 28 -15.67 -7.82 -6.90
N VAL A 29 -15.14 -7.36 -8.03
CA VAL A 29 -15.33 -8.02 -9.33
C VAL A 29 -14.78 -9.44 -9.33
N MET A 30 -13.62 -9.65 -8.70
CA MET A 30 -13.03 -10.98 -8.56
C MET A 30 -13.86 -11.90 -7.68
N ALA A 31 -14.44 -11.41 -6.58
CA ALA A 31 -15.30 -12.18 -5.69
C ALA A 31 -16.60 -12.60 -6.40
N ILE A 32 -17.18 -11.71 -7.22
CA ILE A 32 -18.36 -12.02 -8.04
C ILE A 32 -18.04 -13.10 -9.09
N ARG A 33 -16.89 -13.00 -9.76
CA ARG A 33 -16.53 -13.93 -10.86
C ARG A 33 -15.95 -15.26 -10.39
N HIS A 34 -15.23 -15.27 -9.28
CA HIS A 34 -14.53 -16.43 -8.75
C HIS A 34 -14.75 -16.47 -7.24
N PRO A 35 -15.69 -17.32 -6.77
CA PRO A 35 -15.98 -17.47 -5.35
C PRO A 35 -14.72 -17.64 -4.52
N GLU A 36 -14.69 -16.99 -3.36
CA GLU A 36 -13.54 -17.01 -2.49
C GLU A 36 -13.33 -18.41 -1.92
N VAL A 37 -12.12 -18.92 -2.05
CA VAL A 37 -11.71 -20.20 -1.45
C VAL A 37 -10.77 -19.85 -0.31
N GLU A 38 -11.17 -20.19 0.90
CA GLU A 38 -10.33 -20.06 2.08
C GLU A 38 -9.09 -20.95 1.92
N ARG A 39 -7.92 -20.36 2.17
CA ARG A 39 -6.66 -21.08 2.17
C ARG A 39 -5.95 -20.84 3.48
N VAL A 40 -5.47 -21.91 4.08
CA VAL A 40 -4.67 -21.87 5.30
C VAL A 40 -3.20 -21.77 4.89
N GLY A 41 -2.64 -20.57 4.95
CA GLY A 41 -1.22 -20.35 4.72
C GLY A 41 -0.37 -20.44 5.99
N ILE A 42 0.78 -19.77 5.96
CA ILE A 42 1.79 -19.82 7.02
C ILE A 42 1.28 -19.28 8.37
N LEU A 43 0.30 -18.36 8.35
CA LEU A 43 -0.31 -17.80 9.55
C LEU A 43 -1.26 -18.79 10.25
N ARG A 44 -1.55 -19.95 9.64
CA ARG A 44 -2.46 -20.99 10.17
C ARG A 44 -3.88 -20.51 10.47
N ILE A 45 -4.26 -19.36 9.91
CA ILE A 45 -5.61 -18.81 9.95
C ILE A 45 -6.20 -19.00 8.54
N PRO A 46 -7.46 -19.42 8.37
CA PRO A 46 -8.12 -19.39 7.07
C PRO A 46 -8.20 -17.94 6.57
N THR A 47 -7.59 -17.67 5.41
CA THR A 47 -7.60 -16.33 4.81
C THR A 47 -8.25 -16.34 3.43
N THR A 48 -9.06 -15.33 3.16
CA THR A 48 -9.59 -14.99 1.84
C THR A 48 -8.62 -14.09 1.07
N ARG A 49 -8.97 -13.74 -0.18
CA ARG A 49 -8.19 -12.79 -0.98
C ARG A 49 -8.22 -11.38 -0.39
N GLY A 50 -9.38 -10.97 0.13
CA GLY A 50 -9.55 -9.70 0.82
C GLY A 50 -8.70 -9.61 2.08
N ASP A 51 -8.67 -10.68 2.88
CA ASP A 51 -7.88 -10.73 4.11
C ASP A 51 -6.39 -10.56 3.83
N ARG A 52 -5.87 -11.22 2.78
CA ARG A 52 -4.47 -11.09 2.36
C ARG A 52 -4.14 -9.66 1.93
N PHE A 53 -5.04 -9.00 1.18
CA PHE A 53 -4.86 -7.61 0.79
C PHE A 53 -4.84 -6.68 2.02
N PHE A 54 -5.74 -6.89 2.97
CA PHE A 54 -5.77 -6.13 4.22
C PHE A 54 -4.50 -6.33 5.05
N ILE A 55 -4.04 -7.57 5.24
CA ILE A 55 -2.79 -7.90 5.94
C ILE A 55 -1.58 -7.27 5.24
N ALA A 56 -1.56 -7.28 3.91
CA ALA A 56 -0.50 -6.63 3.12
C ALA A 56 -0.48 -5.12 3.33
N LEU A 57 -1.63 -4.45 3.28
CA LEU A 57 -1.74 -3.00 3.54
C LEU A 57 -1.34 -2.66 4.99
N LEU A 58 -1.86 -3.40 5.96
CA LEU A 58 -1.58 -3.17 7.37
C LEU A 58 -0.09 -3.37 7.69
N GLY A 59 0.51 -4.46 7.21
CA GLY A 59 1.94 -4.69 7.39
C GLY A 59 2.79 -3.64 6.66
N SER A 60 2.39 -3.18 5.48
CA SER A 60 3.05 -2.08 4.77
C SER A 60 3.02 -0.78 5.59
N ALA A 61 1.89 -0.47 6.23
CA ALA A 61 1.80 0.69 7.11
C ALA A 61 2.77 0.58 8.30
N PHE A 62 2.84 -0.58 8.96
CA PHE A 62 3.81 -0.82 10.03
C PHE A 62 5.26 -0.74 9.56
N ILE A 63 5.58 -1.24 8.36
CA ILE A 63 6.91 -1.10 7.77
C ILE A 63 7.28 0.39 7.66
N HIS A 64 6.39 1.25 7.16
CA HIS A 64 6.66 2.68 7.05
C HIS A 64 6.79 3.36 8.41
N LEU A 65 5.93 3.01 9.38
CA LEU A 65 5.99 3.54 10.74
C LEU A 65 7.28 3.15 11.47
N ILE A 66 7.82 1.96 11.23
CA ILE A 66 9.10 1.51 11.79
C ILE A 66 10.28 2.10 11.02
N PHE A 67 10.17 2.23 9.69
CA PHE A 67 11.25 2.73 8.85
C PHE A 67 11.56 4.21 9.15
N LEU A 68 10.52 5.02 9.36
CA LEU A 68 10.66 6.45 9.58
C LEU A 68 11.59 6.82 10.77
N PRO A 69 11.42 6.30 12.00
CA PRO A 69 12.33 6.61 13.11
C PRO A 69 13.73 6.00 12.97
N LEU A 70 13.88 4.93 12.18
CA LEU A 70 15.17 4.24 12.02
C LEU A 70 16.06 4.86 10.94
N PHE A 71 15.45 5.30 9.83
CA PHE A 71 16.19 5.71 8.62
C PHE A 71 15.88 7.13 8.15
N GLY A 72 14.87 7.77 8.74
CA GLY A 72 14.41 9.10 8.35
C GLY A 72 13.70 9.13 7.00
N ALA A 73 13.41 10.35 6.53
CA ALA A 73 12.76 10.61 5.24
C ALA A 73 13.65 11.43 4.28
N ASP A 74 14.96 11.47 4.55
CA ASP A 74 15.92 12.30 3.80
C ASP A 74 15.91 12.00 2.31
N THR A 75 16.27 12.99 1.49
CA THR A 75 16.35 12.85 0.03
C THR A 75 17.57 12.00 -0.35
N ILE A 76 17.35 10.91 -1.09
CA ILE A 76 18.39 10.01 -1.62
C ILE A 76 18.99 10.59 -2.90
N ALA A 77 18.14 11.05 -3.81
CA ALA A 77 18.55 11.49 -5.14
C ALA A 77 17.62 12.58 -5.65
N THR A 78 18.17 13.52 -6.42
CA THR A 78 17.40 14.51 -7.16
C THR A 78 17.45 14.14 -8.64
N LEU A 79 16.29 13.81 -9.20
CA LEU A 79 16.17 13.52 -10.62
C LEU A 79 16.13 14.84 -11.41
N PRO A 80 16.89 15.00 -12.51
CA PRO A 80 16.91 16.21 -13.32
C PRO A 80 15.66 16.27 -14.23
N VAL A 81 14.48 16.28 -13.61
CA VAL A 81 13.18 16.41 -14.27
C VAL A 81 12.51 17.67 -13.74
N GLY A 82 12.36 18.69 -14.57
CA GLY A 82 11.83 19.99 -14.18
C GLY A 82 12.72 20.73 -13.18
N GLU A 83 12.13 21.25 -12.11
CA GLU A 83 12.81 21.97 -11.00
C GLU A 83 13.69 21.05 -10.12
N GLY A 84 13.72 19.74 -10.39
CA GLY A 84 14.41 18.73 -9.59
C GLY A 84 13.42 17.94 -8.73
N LEU A 85 13.16 16.68 -9.12
CA LEU A 85 12.29 15.80 -8.35
C LEU A 85 13.10 15.15 -7.23
N GLU A 86 12.81 15.52 -5.99
CA GLU A 86 13.42 14.92 -4.80
C GLU A 86 12.84 13.54 -4.52
N VAL A 87 13.72 12.53 -4.51
CA VAL A 87 13.37 11.14 -4.19
C VAL A 87 13.74 10.87 -2.74
N SER A 88 12.72 10.77 -1.88
CA SER A 88 12.91 10.49 -0.45
C SER A 88 13.30 9.04 -0.15
N ARG A 89 13.95 8.81 0.99
CA ARG A 89 14.25 7.47 1.51
C ARG A 89 13.03 6.57 1.70
N LEU A 90 11.85 7.16 1.84
CA LEU A 90 10.59 6.45 1.98
C LEU A 90 10.26 5.56 0.77
N TRP A 91 10.82 5.84 -0.41
CA TRP A 91 10.69 4.94 -1.56
C TRP A 91 11.32 3.57 -1.33
N LEU A 92 12.35 3.46 -0.47
CA LEU A 92 12.90 2.17 -0.05
C LEU A 92 11.90 1.43 0.84
N ALA A 93 11.23 2.12 1.77
CA ALA A 93 10.18 1.54 2.59
C ALA A 93 9.00 1.02 1.74
N SER A 94 8.63 1.75 0.69
CA SER A 94 7.65 1.31 -0.32
C SER A 94 8.14 0.04 -1.04
N GLY A 95 9.42 -0.02 -1.44
CA GLY A 95 10.00 -1.22 -2.05
C GLY A 95 9.96 -2.45 -1.13
N ILE A 96 10.33 -2.28 0.15
CA ILE A 96 10.24 -3.33 1.17
C ILE A 96 8.78 -3.76 1.37
N SER A 97 7.85 -2.80 1.39
CA SER A 97 6.41 -3.05 1.53
C SER A 97 5.86 -3.84 0.34
N LEU A 98 6.32 -3.58 -0.88
CA LEU A 98 5.93 -4.37 -2.06
C LEU A 98 6.46 -5.80 -2.01
N LEU A 99 7.71 -5.99 -1.57
CA LEU A 99 8.28 -7.33 -1.36
C LEU A 99 7.51 -8.09 -0.27
N TYR A 100 7.19 -7.42 0.83
CA TYR A 100 6.34 -7.96 1.89
C TYR A 100 4.93 -8.32 1.39
N ALA A 101 4.29 -7.44 0.62
CA ALA A 101 2.98 -7.71 0.05
C ALA A 101 3.03 -8.94 -0.88
N ALA A 102 4.04 -9.05 -1.74
CA ALA A 102 4.23 -10.21 -2.61
C ALA A 102 4.42 -11.51 -1.80
N ALA A 103 5.18 -11.44 -0.70
CA ALA A 103 5.33 -12.52 0.25
C ALA A 103 4.00 -12.93 0.90
N VAL A 104 3.18 -11.97 1.33
CA VAL A 104 1.84 -12.21 1.90
C VAL A 104 0.94 -12.92 0.88
N PHE A 105 0.86 -12.42 -0.36
CA PHE A 105 0.05 -13.07 -1.39
C PHE A 105 0.53 -14.48 -1.75
N ARG A 106 1.83 -14.77 -1.58
CA ARG A 106 2.43 -16.07 -1.87
C ARG A 106 2.24 -17.10 -0.75
N TRP A 107 2.38 -16.70 0.51
CA TRP A 107 2.56 -17.63 1.64
C TRP A 107 1.47 -17.60 2.70
N VAL A 108 0.73 -16.50 2.84
CA VAL A 108 -0.51 -16.46 3.64
C VAL A 108 -1.60 -17.20 2.88
#